data_AF-A0A367XHC7-F1
#
_entry.id   AF-A0A367XHC7-F1
#
_cell.length_a   1.000
_cell.length_b   1.000
_cell.length_c   1.000
_cell.angle_alpha   90.00
_cell.angle_beta   90.00
_cell.angle_gamma   90.00
#
_symmetry.space_group_name_H-M   'P 1'
#
loop_
_entity.id
_entity.type
_entity.pdbx_description
1 polymer ?
#
loop_
_entity_poly.entity_id
_entity_poly.type
_entity_poly.pdbx_seq_one_letter_code
_entity_poly.pdbx_strand_id
1 'polypeptide(L)'
;MKQNMKLLSIGTATIAAATLLTALPAQAYVGPGAGLSLLSALWAVLAAVFVAVGFVLLWPIRKMMRNRKRAQQNGSGTTSHSTHSAHSAHSHQPKA
;
A
#
# COMPACT_ATOMS: atom_id res chain seq x y z
N MET A 1 25.40 39.28 -43.85
CA MET A 1 25.01 38.29 -42.83
C MET A 1 24.65 38.90 -41.47
N LYS A 2 25.41 39.89 -40.94
CA LYS A 2 25.21 40.44 -39.58
C LYS A 2 23.89 41.20 -39.35
N GLN A 3 23.28 41.80 -40.37
CA GLN A 3 22.00 42.54 -40.24
C GLN A 3 20.79 41.61 -40.05
N ASN A 4 20.81 40.44 -40.69
CA ASN A 4 19.73 39.46 -40.66
C ASN A 4 19.60 38.84 -39.25
N MET A 5 20.72 38.67 -38.56
CA MET A 5 20.75 38.20 -37.16
C MET A 5 20.22 39.25 -36.18
N LYS A 6 20.47 40.54 -36.44
CA LYS A 6 19.92 41.63 -35.63
C LYS A 6 18.41 41.74 -35.80
N LEU A 7 17.89 41.63 -37.04
CA LEU A 7 16.44 41.60 -37.27
C LEU A 7 15.77 40.39 -36.61
N LEU A 8 16.40 39.22 -36.63
CA LEU A 8 15.90 38.03 -35.96
C LEU A 8 15.87 38.20 -34.42
N SER A 9 16.91 38.82 -33.85
CA SER A 9 17.00 39.13 -32.42
C SER A 9 16.00 40.20 -31.98
N ILE A 10 15.77 41.22 -32.81
CA ILE A 10 14.78 42.27 -32.53
C ILE A 10 13.37 41.67 -32.61
N GLY A 11 13.10 40.84 -33.62
CA GLY A 11 11.82 40.14 -33.74
C GLY A 11 11.52 39.21 -32.58
N THR A 12 12.51 38.47 -32.08
CA THR A 12 12.33 37.64 -30.87
C THR A 12 12.15 38.47 -29.61
N ALA A 13 12.88 39.58 -29.47
CA ALA A 13 12.73 40.49 -28.35
C ALA A 13 11.36 41.18 -28.32
N THR A 14 10.81 41.56 -29.47
CA THR A 14 9.47 42.17 -29.55
C THR A 14 8.36 41.16 -29.28
N ILE A 15 8.49 39.92 -29.75
CA ILE A 15 7.55 38.84 -29.43
C ILE A 15 7.59 38.53 -27.93
N ALA A 16 8.80 38.40 -27.35
CA ALA A 16 8.96 38.18 -25.92
C ALA A 16 8.35 39.34 -25.10
N ALA A 17 8.66 40.59 -25.45
CA ALA A 17 8.07 41.75 -24.80
C ALA A 17 6.54 41.77 -24.92
N ALA A 18 5.99 41.48 -26.11
CA ALA A 18 4.55 41.39 -26.30
C ALA A 18 3.89 40.31 -25.41
N THR A 19 4.52 39.14 -25.24
CA THR A 19 4.04 38.09 -24.33
C THR A 19 4.18 38.44 -22.85
N LEU A 20 5.15 39.28 -22.45
CA LEU A 20 5.22 39.77 -21.07
C LEU A 20 4.21 40.88 -20.78
N LEU A 21 3.81 41.65 -21.81
CA LEU A 21 2.81 42.72 -21.69
C LEU A 21 1.36 42.17 -21.68
N THR A 22 1.13 40.93 -22.09
CA THR A 22 -0.17 40.28 -21.89
C THR A 22 -0.34 39.94 -20.41
N ALA A 23 -1.12 40.74 -19.69
CA ALA A 23 -1.53 40.45 -18.33
C ALA A 23 -2.42 39.18 -18.32
N LEU A 24 -1.83 38.02 -18.01
CA LEU A 24 -2.61 36.83 -17.73
C LEU A 24 -3.49 37.11 -16.49
N PRO A 25 -4.75 36.65 -16.46
CA PRO A 25 -5.59 36.77 -15.28
C PRO A 25 -4.83 36.25 -14.06
N ALA A 26 -4.71 37.08 -13.03
CA ALA A 26 -4.15 36.67 -11.75
C ALA A 26 -4.94 35.45 -11.29
N GLN A 27 -4.30 34.27 -11.29
CA GLN A 27 -4.83 33.00 -10.78
C GLN A 27 -4.92 33.06 -9.25
N ALA A 28 -5.42 34.17 -8.70
CA ALA A 28 -5.63 34.38 -7.28
C ALA A 28 -6.76 33.49 -6.73
N TYR A 29 -7.52 32.87 -7.63
CA TYR A 29 -8.40 31.74 -7.33
C TYR A 29 -7.93 30.55 -8.15
N VAL A 30 -7.11 29.68 -7.56
CA VAL A 30 -6.97 28.31 -8.06
C VAL A 30 -8.40 27.77 -8.01
N GLY A 31 -8.99 27.49 -9.18
CA GLY A 31 -10.45 27.35 -9.38
C GLY A 31 -11.17 26.51 -8.31
N PRO A 32 -12.52 26.52 -8.27
CA PRO A 32 -13.31 25.96 -7.16
C PRO A 32 -13.03 24.48 -6.80
N GLY A 33 -12.27 23.75 -7.62
CA GLY A 33 -11.75 22.40 -7.32
C GLY A 33 -10.46 22.33 -6.50
N ALA A 34 -9.62 23.37 -6.46
CA ALA A 34 -8.33 23.32 -5.77
C ALA A 34 -8.47 23.16 -4.25
N GLY A 35 -9.45 23.86 -3.67
CA GLY A 35 -9.82 23.67 -2.27
C GLY A 35 -10.32 22.25 -1.99
N LEU A 36 -11.09 21.67 -2.91
CA LEU A 36 -11.65 20.31 -2.76
C LEU A 36 -10.56 19.23 -2.79
N SER A 37 -9.56 19.38 -3.67
CA SER A 37 -8.37 18.50 -3.69
C SER A 37 -7.53 18.62 -2.43
N LEU A 38 -7.30 19.84 -1.94
CA LEU A 38 -6.59 20.07 -0.68
C LEU A 38 -7.33 19.46 0.51
N LEU A 39 -8.65 19.65 0.58
CA LEU A 39 -9.48 19.12 1.66
C LEU A 39 -9.50 17.58 1.64
N SER A 40 -9.57 16.99 0.45
CA SER A 40 -9.52 15.53 0.27
C SER A 40 -8.15 14.97 0.66
N ALA A 41 -7.06 15.63 0.28
CA ALA A 41 -5.71 15.24 0.66
C ALA A 41 -5.52 15.31 2.19
N LEU A 42 -6.00 16.37 2.83
CA LEU A 42 -5.94 16.52 4.28
C LEU A 42 -6.69 15.38 4.99
N TRP A 43 -7.91 15.06 4.55
CA TRP A 43 -8.68 13.94 5.10
C TRP A 43 -8.02 12.59 4.85
N ALA A 44 -7.44 12.38 3.67
CA ALA A 44 -6.73 11.15 3.35
C ALA A 44 -5.51 10.93 4.26
N VAL A 45 -4.72 11.99 4.51
CA VAL A 45 -3.59 11.93 5.44
C VAL A 45 -4.08 11.64 6.86
N LEU A 46 -5.15 12.31 7.31
CA LEU A 46 -5.72 12.09 8.64
C LEU A 46 -6.18 10.64 8.83
N ALA A 47 -6.93 10.10 7.86
CA ALA A 47 -7.35 8.70 7.85
C ALA A 47 -6.14 7.74 7.83
N ALA A 48 -5.13 8.02 7.03
CA ALA A 48 -3.91 7.21 6.96
C ALA A 48 -3.18 7.14 8.32
N VAL A 49 -3.13 8.25 9.06
CA VAL A 49 -2.55 8.27 10.42
C VAL A 49 -3.35 7.36 11.36
N PHE A 50 -4.68 7.47 11.39
CA PHE A 50 -5.51 6.59 12.21
C PHE A 50 -5.35 5.11 11.85
N VAL A 51 -5.28 4.80 10.56
CA VAL A 51 -5.03 3.43 10.07
C VAL A 51 -3.65 2.94 10.49
N ALA A 52 -2.61 3.77 10.35
CA ALA A 52 -1.25 3.41 10.76
C ALA A 52 -1.17 3.13 12.26
N VAL A 53 -1.75 4.00 13.09
CA VAL A 53 -1.84 3.80 14.54
C VAL A 53 -2.61 2.53 14.86
N GLY A 54 -3.80 2.36 14.27
CA GLY A 54 -4.59 1.14 14.42
C GLY A 54 -3.80 -0.11 14.04
N PHE A 55 -3.06 -0.09 12.94
CA PHE A 55 -2.23 -1.21 12.51
C PHE A 55 -1.13 -1.56 13.52
N VAL A 56 -0.44 -0.55 14.05
CA VAL A 56 0.58 -0.74 15.10
C VAL A 56 -0.02 -1.35 16.36
N LEU A 57 -1.19 -0.88 16.80
CA LEU A 57 -1.90 -1.41 17.97
C LEU A 57 -2.50 -2.81 17.74
N LEU A 58 -3.00 -3.10 16.54
CA LEU A 58 -3.62 -4.39 16.22
C LEU A 58 -2.58 -5.48 15.94
N TRP A 59 -1.35 -5.13 15.55
CA TRP A 59 -0.27 -6.08 15.30
C TRP A 59 0.04 -7.03 16.46
N PRO A 60 0.22 -6.58 17.73
CA PRO A 60 0.44 -7.49 18.86
C PRO A 60 -0.74 -8.44 19.11
N ILE A 61 -1.97 -7.95 18.97
CA ILE A 61 -3.20 -8.76 19.12
C ILE A 61 -3.25 -9.84 18.04
N ARG A 62 -3.01 -9.45 16.78
CA ARG A 62 -2.94 -10.35 15.63
C ARG A 62 -1.85 -11.42 15.81
N LYS A 63 -0.68 -11.03 16.34
CA LYS A 63 0.43 -11.95 16.64
C LYS A 63 0.04 -12.99 17.68
N MET A 64 -0.62 -12.59 18.77
CA MET A 64 -1.10 -13.51 19.79
C MET A 64 -2.17 -14.48 19.24
N MET A 65 -3.12 -13.99 18.45
CA MET A 65 -4.12 -14.84 17.79
C MET A 65 -3.47 -15.90 16.87
N ARG A 66 -2.38 -15.55 16.16
CA ARG A 66 -1.67 -16.51 15.32
C ARG A 66 -0.99 -17.61 16.15
N ASN A 67 -0.42 -17.29 17.31
CA ASN A 67 0.17 -18.29 18.20
C ASN A 67 -0.89 -19.23 18.80
N ARG A 68 -2.07 -18.72 19.14
CA ARG A 68 -3.18 -19.54 19.64
C ARG A 68 -3.67 -20.56 18.61
N LYS A 69 -3.75 -20.18 17.33
CA LYS A 69 -4.13 -21.09 16.25
C LYS A 69 -3.14 -22.24 16.06
N ARG A 70 -1.83 -21.98 16.22
CA ARG A 70 -0.80 -23.03 16.16
C ARG A 70 -0.88 -23.98 17.35
N ALA A 71 -1.17 -23.48 18.54
CA ALA A 71 -1.35 -24.33 19.73
C ALA A 71 -2.57 -25.26 19.61
N GLN A 72 -3.68 -24.80 19.01
CA GLN A 72 -4.86 -25.63 18.80
C GLN A 72 -4.65 -26.75 17.76
N GLN A 73 -3.82 -26.52 16.73
CA GLN A 73 -3.48 -27.54 15.73
C GLN A 73 -2.60 -28.66 16.32
N ASN A 74 -1.75 -28.35 17.30
CA ASN A 74 -0.92 -29.35 17.97
C ASN A 74 -1.69 -30.18 19.02
N GLY A 75 -2.78 -29.64 19.59
CA GLY A 75 -3.61 -30.35 20.57
C GLY A 75 -4.63 -31.32 19.96
N SER A 76 -4.86 -31.26 18.65
CA SER A 76 -5.85 -32.09 17.95
C SER A 76 -5.25 -33.27 17.16
N GLY A 77 -3.92 -33.43 17.19
CA GLY A 77 -3.19 -34.52 16.50
C GLY A 77 -2.81 -35.74 17.35
N THR A 78 -3.03 -35.72 18.66
CA THR A 78 -2.48 -36.75 19.57
C THR A 78 -3.45 -37.91 19.89
N THR A 79 -4.68 -37.92 19.37
CA THR A 79 -5.69 -38.94 19.76
C THR A 79 -5.98 -40.01 18.69
N SER A 80 -5.34 -40.00 17.53
CA SER A 80 -5.75 -40.91 16.43
C SER A 80 -4.69 -41.91 15.92
N HIS A 81 -3.55 -42.10 16.60
CA HIS A 81 -2.52 -42.98 16.07
C HIS A 81 -1.75 -43.79 17.14
N SER A 82 -2.46 -44.56 17.98
CA SER A 82 -1.76 -45.50 18.89
C SER A 82 -2.58 -46.71 19.32
N THR A 83 -3.44 -47.25 18.46
CA THR A 83 -4.10 -48.54 18.72
C THR A 83 -4.62 -49.14 17.41
N HIS A 84 -3.77 -49.76 16.59
CA HIS A 84 -4.15 -50.84 15.65
C HIS A 84 -2.93 -51.52 14.99
N SER A 85 -1.86 -51.76 15.75
CA SER A 85 -0.69 -52.53 15.27
C SER A 85 -0.17 -53.56 16.29
N ALA A 86 -0.92 -53.85 17.35
CA ALA A 86 -0.49 -54.76 18.42
C ALA A 86 -1.56 -55.80 18.81
N HIS A 87 -2.29 -56.34 17.83
CA HIS A 87 -2.97 -57.63 17.99
C HIS A 87 -2.34 -58.61 17.00
N SER A 88 -1.10 -59.05 17.26
CA SER A 88 -0.79 -60.37 17.80
C SER A 88 -1.43 -61.48 16.95
N ALA A 89 -0.77 -62.06 15.95
CA ALA A 89 0.46 -62.88 16.06
C ALA A 89 0.36 -63.90 17.21
N HIS A 90 -0.66 -64.76 17.20
CA HIS A 90 -0.68 -65.95 18.04
C HIS A 90 -1.62 -67.05 17.49
N SER A 91 -1.05 -67.98 16.73
CA SER A 91 -1.27 -69.43 16.95
C SER A 91 -0.46 -70.23 15.93
N HIS A 92 0.70 -70.68 16.39
CA HIS A 92 1.33 -71.90 15.89
C HIS A 92 0.39 -73.09 16.16
N GLN A 93 0.13 -73.92 15.15
CA GLN A 93 -0.13 -75.34 15.36
C GLN A 93 0.64 -76.16 14.31
N PRO A 94 1.49 -77.13 14.73
CA PRO A 94 2.19 -78.03 13.82
C PRO A 94 1.26 -79.16 13.36
N LYS A 95 1.29 -79.46 12.06
CA LYS A 95 0.74 -80.70 11.48
C LYS A 95 1.92 -81.57 11.03
N ALA A 96 2.16 -82.67 11.74
CA ALA A 96 2.82 -83.88 11.27
C ALA A 96 2.46 -85.02 12.23
#